data_AF-A0A089LHF4-F1
#
_entry.id   AF-A0A089LHF4-F1
#
_cell.length_a   1.000
_cell.length_b   1.000
_cell.length_c   1.000
_cell.angle_alpha   90.00
_cell.angle_beta   90.00
_cell.angle_gamma   90.00
#
_symmetry.space_group_name_H-M   'P 1'
#
loop_
_entity.id
_entity.type
_entity.pdbx_description
1 polymer ?
#
loop_
_entity_poly.entity_id
_entity_poly.type
_entity_poly.pdbx_seq_one_letter_code
_entity_poly.pdbx_strand_id
1 'polypeptide(L)'
;MREGKHEHRGHKEHRENCGHPHEDSKRNFQSAQTFRRGRAIAFLDRLHVKRSTLLQQLDQPEFEAIRQVISGELKATDGIIQEFIQAFELREILAEQANTTEGVNVNHDNH
;
A
#
# COMPACT_ATOMS: atom_id res chain seq x y z
N MET A 1 7.19 30.59 70.38
CA MET A 1 6.89 29.23 70.89
C MET A 1 5.88 28.63 69.93
N ARG A 2 6.14 27.61 69.09
CA ARG A 2 6.86 26.35 69.28
C ARG A 2 7.37 25.84 67.92
N GLU A 3 8.63 25.42 67.89
CA GLU A 3 9.29 24.70 66.78
C GLU A 3 8.84 23.24 66.71
N GLY A 4 8.97 22.62 65.53
CA GLY A 4 8.79 21.18 65.34
C GLY A 4 9.23 20.71 63.96
N LYS A 5 10.56 20.65 63.76
CA LYS A 5 11.25 20.02 62.63
C LYS A 5 10.94 18.52 62.55
N HIS A 6 10.64 18.01 61.35
CA HIS A 6 10.86 16.61 61.01
C HIS A 6 11.54 16.50 59.65
N GLU A 7 12.87 16.46 59.69
CA GLU A 7 13.69 15.86 58.65
C GLU A 7 13.81 14.37 58.94
N HIS A 8 13.57 13.49 57.97
CA HIS A 8 14.31 12.24 57.86
C HIS A 8 14.22 11.61 56.46
N ARG A 9 15.41 11.55 55.85
CA ARG A 9 16.00 10.42 55.12
C ARG A 9 15.46 10.07 53.75
N GLY A 10 16.28 10.43 52.75
CA GLY A 10 16.19 9.90 51.42
C GLY A 10 16.44 8.39 51.34
N HIS A 11 15.84 7.80 50.32
CA HIS A 11 16.29 6.58 49.68
C HIS A 11 16.52 6.91 48.21
N LYS A 12 17.77 7.21 47.88
CA LYS A 12 18.34 6.97 46.56
C LYS A 12 18.70 5.49 46.58
N GLU A 13 18.09 4.67 45.73
CA GLU A 13 18.70 3.42 45.27
C GLU A 13 17.97 2.91 44.03
N HIS A 14 18.79 2.49 43.07
CA HIS A 14 18.48 2.22 41.68
C HIS A 14 17.47 1.10 41.47
N ARG A 15 16.58 1.30 40.49
CA ARG A 15 16.29 0.26 39.48
C ARG A 15 15.95 0.92 38.15
N GLU A 16 17.01 1.38 37.49
CA GLU A 16 17.12 1.22 36.05
C GLU A 16 16.98 -0.28 35.78
N ASN A 17 15.81 -0.73 35.35
CA ASN A 17 15.71 -2.06 34.76
C ASN A 17 14.57 -2.13 33.75
N CYS A 18 15.00 -2.08 32.49
CA CYS A 18 14.37 -2.73 31.35
C CYS A 18 13.05 -2.12 30.87
N GLY A 19 13.20 -1.06 30.08
CA GLY A 19 12.38 -0.94 28.88
C GLY A 19 12.45 -2.26 28.11
N HIS A 20 11.36 -3.02 28.16
CA HIS A 20 11.15 -4.12 27.25
C HIS A 20 11.10 -3.53 25.84
N PRO A 21 12.03 -3.88 24.93
CA PRO A 21 11.85 -3.57 23.54
C PRO A 21 10.65 -4.41 23.09
N HIS A 22 9.54 -3.75 22.78
CA HIS A 22 8.37 -4.38 22.17
C HIS A 22 8.79 -5.11 20.88
N GLU A 23 9.05 -6.42 20.97
CA GLU A 23 9.24 -7.28 19.79
C GLU A 23 7.95 -7.41 18.96
N ASP A 24 6.79 -7.12 19.55
CA ASP A 24 5.50 -7.08 18.84
C ASP A 24 5.42 -5.99 17.77
N SER A 25 6.30 -4.97 17.84
CA SER A 25 6.30 -3.89 16.86
C SER A 25 6.69 -4.38 15.47
N LYS A 26 7.51 -5.45 15.35
CA LYS A 26 7.96 -5.94 14.04
C LYS A 26 6.87 -6.70 13.28
N ARG A 27 6.06 -7.52 13.97
CA ARG A 27 4.95 -8.26 13.36
C ARG A 27 3.85 -7.33 12.84
N ASN A 28 3.53 -6.29 13.61
CA ASN A 28 2.56 -5.27 13.22
C ASN A 28 3.03 -4.40 12.05
N PHE A 29 4.33 -4.16 11.93
CA PHE A 29 4.89 -3.39 10.81
C PHE A 29 4.79 -4.17 9.49
N GLN A 30 5.10 -5.47 9.52
CA GLN A 30 5.03 -6.34 8.34
C GLN A 30 3.59 -6.53 7.85
N SER A 31 2.63 -6.73 8.76
CA SER A 31 1.21 -6.85 8.38
C SER A 31 0.63 -5.54 7.85
N ALA A 32 1.04 -4.40 8.40
CA ALA A 32 0.68 -3.10 7.86
C ALA A 32 1.27 -2.87 6.45
N GLN A 33 2.49 -3.35 6.20
CA GLN A 33 3.14 -3.25 4.89
C GLN A 33 2.44 -4.09 3.83
N THR A 34 2.04 -5.34 4.14
CA THR A 34 1.29 -6.20 3.19
C THR A 34 -0.11 -5.66 2.91
N PHE A 35 -0.78 -5.10 3.92
CA PHE A 35 -2.07 -4.43 3.72
C PHE A 35 -1.95 -3.22 2.80
N ARG A 36 -0.97 -2.34 3.04
CA ARG A 36 -0.72 -1.17 2.18
C ARG A 36 -0.39 -1.58 0.75
N ARG A 37 0.45 -2.62 0.56
CA ARG A 37 0.77 -3.20 -0.75
C ARG A 37 -0.49 -3.70 -1.45
N GLY A 38 -1.31 -4.50 -0.77
CA GLY A 38 -2.56 -5.02 -1.33
C GLY A 38 -3.54 -3.92 -1.73
N ARG A 39 -3.64 -2.85 -0.92
CA ARG A 39 -4.47 -1.69 -1.25
C ARG A 39 -3.92 -0.89 -2.44
N ALA A 40 -2.61 -0.77 -2.58
CA ALA A 40 -1.98 -0.10 -3.72
C ALA A 40 -2.25 -0.86 -5.03
N ILE A 41 -2.10 -2.18 -5.03
CA ILE A 41 -2.43 -3.03 -6.19
C ILE A 41 -3.90 -2.88 -6.58
N ALA A 42 -4.81 -3.04 -5.62
CA ALA A 42 -6.25 -2.93 -5.89
C ALA A 42 -6.65 -1.53 -6.39
N PHE A 43 -5.92 -0.48 -6.02
CA PHE A 43 -6.12 0.86 -6.57
C PHE A 43 -5.59 0.97 -8.00
N LEU A 44 -4.40 0.42 -8.28
CA LEU A 44 -3.83 0.37 -9.62
C LEU A 44 -4.74 -0.38 -10.59
N ASP A 45 -5.35 -1.48 -10.16
CA ASP A 45 -6.32 -2.24 -10.96
C ASP A 45 -7.52 -1.38 -11.37
N ARG A 46 -8.03 -0.53 -10.47
CA ARG A 46 -9.12 0.39 -10.78
C ARG A 46 -8.71 1.43 -11.82
N LEU A 47 -7.46 1.92 -11.76
CA LEU A 47 -6.93 2.83 -12.78
C LEU A 47 -6.82 2.14 -14.14
N HIS A 48 -6.40 0.87 -14.18
CA HIS A 48 -6.37 0.09 -15.42
C HIS A 48 -7.78 -0.15 -16.00
N VAL A 49 -8.78 -0.42 -15.16
CA VAL A 49 -10.18 -0.51 -15.61
C VAL A 49 -10.62 0.82 -16.22
N LYS A 50 -10.37 1.94 -15.54
CA LYS A 50 -10.72 3.28 -16.06
C LYS A 50 -10.02 3.57 -17.39
N ARG A 51 -8.73 3.27 -17.51
CA ARG A 51 -7.95 3.40 -18.74
C ARG A 51 -8.57 2.59 -19.89
N SER A 52 -8.92 1.33 -19.64
CA SER A 52 -9.57 0.47 -20.64
C SER A 52 -10.92 1.01 -21.08
N THR A 53 -11.73 1.53 -20.15
CA THR A 53 -13.00 2.18 -20.49
C THR A 53 -12.79 3.41 -21.38
N LEU A 54 -11.83 4.29 -21.07
CA LEU A 54 -11.53 5.47 -21.88
C LEU A 54 -11.05 5.08 -23.29
N LEU A 55 -10.25 4.02 -23.41
CA LEU A 55 -9.85 3.47 -24.72
C LEU A 55 -11.06 3.00 -25.51
N GLN A 56 -11.95 2.21 -24.90
CA GLN A 56 -13.18 1.76 -25.55
C GLN A 56 -14.07 2.92 -26.02
N GLN A 57 -14.16 3.99 -25.23
CA GLN A 57 -14.93 5.18 -25.61
C GLN A 57 -14.31 5.90 -26.81
N LEU A 58 -12.99 5.91 -26.97
CA LEU A 58 -12.33 6.52 -28.14
C LEU A 58 -12.64 5.80 -29.46
N ASP A 59 -12.99 4.52 -29.39
CA ASP A 59 -13.35 3.70 -30.55
C ASP A 59 -14.84 3.81 -30.93
N GLN A 60 -15.65 4.46 -30.10
CA GLN A 60 -17.11 4.58 -30.32
C GLN A 60 -17.47 5.90 -31.01
N PRO A 61 -18.23 5.86 -32.11
CA PRO A 61 -18.56 7.07 -32.88
C PRO A 61 -19.45 8.05 -32.11
N GLU A 62 -20.21 7.57 -31.11
CA GLU A 62 -21.03 8.40 -30.23
C GLU A 62 -20.23 9.43 -29.43
N PHE A 63 -18.93 9.20 -29.26
CA PHE A 63 -18.05 10.08 -28.49
C PHE A 63 -17.17 11.00 -29.34
N GLU A 64 -17.31 11.02 -30.67
CA GLU A 64 -16.45 11.81 -31.56
C GLU A 64 -16.46 13.31 -31.20
N ALA A 65 -17.62 13.86 -30.82
CA ALA A 65 -17.76 15.26 -30.41
C ALA A 65 -16.94 15.64 -29.16
N ILE A 66 -16.63 14.67 -28.29
CA ILE A 66 -15.87 14.88 -27.05
C ILE A 66 -14.53 14.12 -27.04
N ARG A 67 -14.09 13.62 -28.19
CA ARG A 67 -12.90 12.77 -28.33
C ARG A 67 -11.62 13.41 -27.76
N GLN A 68 -11.46 14.73 -27.89
CA GLN A 68 -10.33 15.47 -27.32
C GLN A 68 -10.35 15.46 -25.78
N VAL A 69 -11.53 15.55 -25.18
CA VAL A 69 -11.69 15.48 -23.71
C VAL A 69 -11.32 14.09 -23.21
N ILE A 70 -11.85 13.03 -23.84
CA ILE A 70 -11.54 11.64 -23.48
C ILE A 70 -10.04 11.35 -23.67
N SER A 71 -9.43 11.85 -24.75
CA SER A 71 -8.00 11.72 -24.99
C SER A 71 -7.17 12.40 -23.90
N GLY A 72 -7.61 13.58 -23.43
CA GLY A 72 -6.98 14.28 -22.31
C GLY A 72 -7.09 13.50 -21.00
N GLU A 73 -8.28 12.97 -20.70
CA GLU A 73 -8.52 12.16 -19.50
C GLU A 73 -7.73 10.86 -19.52
N LEU A 74 -7.61 10.21 -20.68
CA LEU A 74 -6.78 9.02 -20.86
C LEU A 74 -5.31 9.32 -20.55
N LYS A 75 -4.76 10.41 -21.12
CA LYS A 75 -3.39 10.85 -20.84
C LYS A 75 -3.17 11.16 -19.35
N ALA A 76 -4.13 11.82 -18.70
CA ALA A 76 -4.04 12.10 -17.26
C ALA A 76 -4.06 10.80 -16.45
N THR A 77 -4.93 9.85 -16.81
CA THR A 77 -5.01 8.53 -16.16
C THR A 77 -3.71 7.74 -16.33
N ASP A 78 -3.13 7.74 -17.53
CA ASP A 78 -1.83 7.12 -17.80
C ASP A 78 -0.71 7.75 -16.96
N GLY A 79 -0.69 9.08 -16.83
CA GLY A 79 0.26 9.80 -15.97
C GLY A 79 0.15 9.39 -14.50
N ILE A 80 -1.08 9.37 -13.97
CA ILE A 80 -1.34 8.92 -12.59
C ILE A 80 -0.88 7.48 -12.38
N ILE A 81 -1.13 6.57 -13.33
CA ILE A 81 -0.66 5.18 -13.26
C ILE A 81 0.86 5.13 -13.13
N GLN A 82 1.58 5.87 -13.98
CA GLN A 82 3.05 5.88 -13.98
C GLN A 82 3.61 6.45 -12.66
N GLU A 83 3.08 7.59 -12.21
CA GLU A 83 3.47 8.22 -10.95
C GLU A 83 3.17 7.30 -9.75
N PHE A 84 2.02 6.63 -9.76
CA PHE A 84 1.62 5.72 -8.68
C PHE A 84 2.52 4.49 -8.62
N ILE A 85 2.82 3.86 -9.77
CA ILE A 85 3.75 2.73 -9.84
C ILE A 85 5.13 3.13 -9.31
N GLN A 86 5.62 4.33 -9.64
CA GLN A 86 6.90 4.83 -9.16
C GLN A 86 6.85 5.13 -7.65
N ALA A 87 5.82 5.83 -7.17
CA ALA A 87 5.70 6.25 -5.77
C ALA A 87 5.59 5.05 -4.80
N PHE A 88 5.02 3.94 -5.26
CA PHE A 88 4.85 2.72 -4.48
C PHE A 88 5.82 1.59 -4.88
N GLU A 89 6.79 1.86 -5.74
CA GLU A 89 7.80 0.88 -6.21
C GLU A 89 7.19 -0.43 -6.73
N LEU A 90 6.02 -0.35 -7.39
CA LEU A 90 5.21 -1.52 -7.74
C LEU A 90 5.77 -2.35 -8.91
N ARG A 91 6.86 -1.91 -9.55
CA ARG A 91 7.41 -2.57 -10.75
C ARG A 91 7.89 -4.00 -10.46
N GLU A 92 8.58 -4.17 -9.34
CA GLU A 92 9.07 -5.48 -8.89
C GLU A 92 7.91 -6.40 -8.53
N ILE A 93 6.86 -5.83 -7.93
CA ILE A 93 5.65 -6.54 -7.50
C ILE A 93 4.86 -7.08 -8.69
N LEU A 94 4.69 -6.28 -9.74
CA LEU A 94 4.00 -6.70 -10.96
C LEU A 94 4.76 -7.82 -11.68
N ALA A 95 6.10 -7.77 -11.66
CA ALA A 95 6.94 -8.82 -12.22
C ALA A 95 6.86 -10.14 -11.42
N GLU A 96 6.80 -10.09 -10.09
CA GLU A 96 6.59 -11.25 -9.21
C GLU A 96 5.23 -11.93 -9.45
N GLN A 97 4.17 -11.13 -9.64
CA GLN A 97 2.82 -11.65 -9.88
C GLN A 97 2.70 -12.35 -11.24
N ALA A 98 3.29 -11.79 -12.29
CA ALA A 98 3.30 -12.40 -13.62
C ALA A 98 3.96 -13.80 -13.62
N ASN A 99 5.02 -13.99 -12.84
CA ASN A 99 5.71 -15.28 -12.74
C ASN A 99 4.96 -16.33 -11.90
N THR A 100 3.99 -15.93 -11.07
CA THR A 100 3.25 -16.85 -10.20
C THR A 100 2.04 -17.47 -10.91
N THR A 101 1.48 -16.80 -11.92
CA THR A 101 0.29 -17.27 -12.65
C THR A 101 0.60 -18.38 -13.66
N GLU A 102 1.83 -18.47 -14.15
CA GLU A 102 2.28 -19.52 -15.10
C GLU A 102 2.43 -20.91 -14.45
N GLY A 103 2.31 -21.03 -13.12
CA GLY A 103 2.52 -22.28 -12.38
C GLY A 103 1.27 -23.13 -12.10
N VAL A 104 0.07 -22.67 -12.45
CA VAL A 104 -1.20 -23.40 -12.18
C VAL A 104 -1.83 -23.87 -13.49
N ASN A 105 -1.11 -24.67 -14.25
CA ASN A 105 -1.72 -25.62 -15.18
C ASN A 105 -1.61 -27.02 -14.57
N VAL A 106 -2.44 -27.29 -13.55
CA VAL A 106 -2.67 -28.66 -13.12
C VAL A 106 -3.69 -29.24 -14.08
N ASN A 107 -3.15 -29.93 -15.09
CA ASN A 107 -3.90 -30.88 -15.90
C ASN A 107 -4.79 -31.72 -14.98
N HIS A 108 -6.10 -31.55 -15.06
CA HIS A 108 -7.05 -32.50 -14.52
C HIS A 108 -7.73 -33.19 -15.69
N ASP A 109 -6.95 -34.04 -16.35
CA ASP A 109 -7.45 -35.08 -17.26
C ASP A 109 -7.90 -36.29 -16.44
N ASN A 110 -9.11 -36.77 -16.79
CA ASN A 110 -9.69 -38.10 -16.57
C ASN A 110 -9.90 -38.64 -15.14
N HIS A 111 -11.16 -38.88 -14.77
CA HIS A 111 -11.85 -40.18 -14.97
C HIS A 111 -13.37 -40.03 -14.97
#